data_AF-A0A1H2V661-F1
#
_entry.id   AF-A0A1H2V661-F1
#
_cell.length_a   1.000
_cell.length_b   1.000
_cell.length_c   1.000
_cell.angle_alpha   90.00
_cell.angle_beta   90.00
_cell.angle_gamma   90.00
#
_symmetry.space_group_name_H-M   'P 1'
#
loop_
_entity.id
_entity.type
_entity.pdbx_description
1 polymer ?
#
loop_
_entity_poly.entity_id
_entity_poly.type
_entity_poly.pdbx_seq_one_letter_code
_entity_poly.pdbx_strand_id
1 'polypeptide(L)'
;MGKYEMRYRKYKWMAASLVLSATLLAGCGNVKKQNEYKQKGIAAMEEEDYAKALSFFQKALKESGGRITEREADICYYKATAQYRLDQPGAALATLDSLVDYHKNDAKASFLKGMIYADTGKAQKAYDALKEACETSKENEMYENAYMDLIAASLLEQAEQFFEIMPSEAKASEQVLRQRVLLYEKKADYKKAYDAAMKFLKQYPQDEDMQEEIDFLKSRL
;
A
#
# COMPACT_ATOMS: atom_id res chain seq x y z
N MET A 1 -22.58 15.09 0.56
CA MET A 1 -21.44 14.41 1.21
C MET A 1 -21.76 12.93 1.18
N GLY A 2 -21.13 12.19 0.27
CA GLY A 2 -21.47 10.80 -0.03
C GLY A 2 -21.19 9.87 1.14
N LYS A 3 -22.08 8.91 1.38
CA LYS A 3 -22.02 7.92 2.48
C LYS A 3 -20.82 6.95 2.36
N TYR A 4 -19.96 7.11 1.36
CA TYR A 4 -18.86 6.20 1.03
C TYR A 4 -17.46 6.72 1.42
N GLU A 5 -17.33 7.90 2.05
CA GLU A 5 -16.01 8.46 2.43
C GLU A 5 -15.43 7.96 3.76
N MET A 6 -15.93 6.85 4.33
CA MET A 6 -15.24 6.25 5.48
C MET A 6 -15.09 4.74 5.35
N ARG A 7 -13.80 4.35 5.24
CA ARG A 7 -13.12 3.31 6.05
C ARG A 7 -12.41 2.26 5.21
N TYR A 8 -11.28 2.60 4.58
CA TYR A 8 -10.34 1.57 4.11
C TYR A 8 -8.87 1.99 4.25
N ARG A 9 -8.30 1.73 5.43
CA ARG A 9 -6.88 1.39 5.65
C ARG A 9 -6.84 0.34 6.76
N LYS A 10 -7.04 -0.92 6.39
CA LYS A 10 -6.74 -2.08 7.23
C LYS A 10 -5.90 -3.07 6.43
N TYR A 11 -4.65 -2.72 6.17
CA TYR A 11 -3.65 -3.70 5.77
C TYR A 11 -3.43 -4.63 6.97
N LYS A 12 -4.11 -5.78 6.94
CA LYS A 12 -3.93 -6.84 7.93
C LYS A 12 -2.54 -7.44 7.73
N TRP A 13 -1.74 -7.37 8.78
CA TRP A 13 -0.41 -7.94 8.90
C TRP A 13 -0.44 -9.44 8.61
N MET A 14 0.20 -9.88 7.51
CA MET A 14 0.49 -11.29 7.28
C MET A 14 1.74 -11.68 8.08
N ALA A 15 1.54 -12.28 9.25
CA ALA A 15 2.60 -12.93 10.02
C ALA A 15 2.92 -14.30 9.39
N ALA A 16 4.10 -14.44 8.80
CA ALA A 16 4.59 -15.72 8.29
C ALA A 16 5.35 -16.48 9.39
N SER A 17 4.98 -17.74 9.58
CA SER A 17 5.48 -18.66 10.61
C SER A 17 6.97 -19.01 10.49
N LEU A 18 7.65 -19.06 11.64
CA LEU A 18 9.07 -19.38 11.79
C LEU A 18 9.37 -20.88 11.69
N VAL A 19 10.32 -21.25 10.83
CA VAL A 19 11.08 -22.52 10.96
C VAL A 19 12.50 -22.17 11.37
N LEU A 20 12.91 -22.68 12.53
CA LEU A 20 14.25 -22.53 13.10
C LEU A 20 15.21 -23.56 12.48
N SER A 21 16.37 -23.12 12.01
CA SER A 21 17.56 -23.97 11.94
C SER A 21 18.81 -23.22 12.41
N ALA A 22 19.60 -23.89 13.25
CA ALA A 22 20.80 -23.39 13.94
C ALA A 22 22.03 -23.45 13.03
N THR A 23 22.97 -22.49 13.00
CA THR A 23 24.12 -22.35 13.93
C THR A 23 25.09 -21.23 13.45
N LEU A 24 25.77 -20.51 14.37
CA LEU A 24 27.21 -20.12 14.40
C LEU A 24 27.50 -18.96 15.39
N LEU A 25 28.36 -19.19 16.37
CA LEU A 25 28.30 -18.65 17.75
C LEU A 25 29.16 -17.41 18.10
N ALA A 26 29.64 -16.61 17.15
CA ALA A 26 30.22 -15.27 17.46
C ALA A 26 29.36 -14.08 16.97
N GLY A 27 28.39 -14.35 16.08
CA GLY A 27 27.41 -13.36 15.60
C GLY A 27 26.01 -13.51 16.22
N CYS A 28 25.75 -14.57 16.98
CA CYS A 28 24.42 -14.88 17.51
C CYS A 28 23.89 -13.86 18.53
N GLY A 29 24.78 -13.23 19.32
CA GLY A 29 24.38 -12.25 20.34
C GLY A 29 23.76 -10.99 19.73
N ASN A 30 24.41 -10.41 18.72
CA ASN A 30 23.92 -9.22 18.03
C ASN A 30 22.65 -9.52 17.23
N VAL A 31 22.57 -10.69 16.58
CA VAL A 31 21.36 -11.11 15.85
C VAL A 31 20.16 -11.31 16.79
N LYS A 32 20.37 -11.93 17.97
CA LYS A 32 19.28 -12.09 18.95
C LYS A 32 18.76 -10.74 19.43
N LYS A 33 19.66 -9.82 19.77
CA LYS A 33 19.30 -8.49 20.27
C LYS A 33 18.66 -7.61 19.19
N GLN A 34 19.14 -7.69 17.94
CA GLN A 34 18.50 -7.07 16.78
C GLN A 34 17.06 -7.56 16.63
N ASN A 35 16.83 -8.88 16.70
CA ASN A 35 15.51 -9.47 16.62
C ASN A 35 14.60 -9.03 17.78
N GLU A 36 15.13 -8.95 19.00
CA GLU A 36 14.37 -8.42 20.15
C GLU A 36 13.91 -6.99 19.92
N TYR A 37 14.77 -6.11 19.41
CA TYR A 37 14.38 -4.74 19.08
C TYR A 37 13.39 -4.67 17.94
N LYS A 38 13.57 -5.48 16.89
CA LYS A 38 12.61 -5.59 15.80
C LYS A 38 11.22 -5.97 16.30
N GLN A 39 11.10 -7.00 17.14
CA GLN A 39 9.82 -7.43 17.70
C GLN A 39 9.18 -6.34 18.58
N LYS A 40 9.97 -5.65 19.40
CA LYS A 40 9.50 -4.48 20.17
C LYS A 40 9.02 -3.35 19.25
N GLY A 41 9.67 -3.14 18.12
CA GLY A 41 9.26 -2.18 17.10
C GLY A 41 7.93 -2.55 16.46
N ILE A 42 7.74 -3.83 16.10
CA ILE A 42 6.48 -4.33 15.53
C ILE A 42 5.35 -4.20 16.57
N ALA A 43 5.57 -4.61 17.82
CA ALA A 43 4.58 -4.42 18.88
C ALA A 43 4.19 -2.93 19.07
N ALA A 44 5.17 -2.02 19.00
CA ALA A 44 4.88 -0.59 19.04
C ALA A 44 4.10 -0.08 17.81
N MET A 45 4.29 -0.67 16.62
CA MET A 45 3.46 -0.37 15.44
C MET A 45 2.01 -0.82 15.63
N GLU A 46 1.79 -1.98 16.27
CA GLU A 46 0.46 -2.50 16.63
C GLU A 46 -0.24 -1.63 17.68
N GLU A 47 0.52 -1.04 18.60
CA GLU A 47 0.08 -0.02 19.56
C GLU A 47 -0.12 1.38 18.93
N GLU A 48 0.17 1.54 17.63
CA GLU A 48 0.21 2.82 16.91
C GLU A 48 1.20 3.86 17.49
N ASP A 49 2.13 3.44 18.35
CA ASP A 49 3.22 4.26 18.87
C ASP A 49 4.41 4.25 17.88
N TYR A 50 4.23 4.98 16.79
CA TYR A 50 5.19 5.03 15.68
C TYR A 50 6.54 5.63 16.08
N ALA A 51 6.58 6.54 17.08
CA ALA A 51 7.82 7.13 17.57
C ALA A 51 8.66 6.09 18.34
N LYS A 52 8.03 5.31 19.21
CA LYS A 52 8.66 4.19 19.92
C LYS A 52 9.06 3.08 18.94
N ALA A 53 8.21 2.77 17.97
CA ALA A 53 8.53 1.81 16.90
C ALA A 53 9.79 2.24 16.14
N LEU A 54 9.86 3.49 15.69
CA LEU A 54 11.02 4.06 15.01
C LEU A 54 12.30 3.96 15.87
N SER A 55 12.21 4.27 17.17
CA SER A 55 13.34 4.12 18.10
C SER A 55 13.83 2.67 18.18
N PHE A 56 12.91 1.70 18.24
CA PHE A 56 13.28 0.28 18.27
C PHE A 56 13.89 -0.21 16.96
N PHE A 57 13.36 0.18 15.80
CA PHE A 57 13.96 -0.19 14.52
C PHE A 57 15.35 0.41 14.34
N GLN A 58 15.58 1.65 14.78
CA GLN A 58 16.92 2.25 14.79
C GLN A 58 17.89 1.49 15.68
N LYS A 59 17.45 1.04 16.87
CA LYS A 59 18.26 0.18 17.74
C LYS A 59 18.56 -1.16 17.08
N ALA A 60 17.58 -1.78 16.43
CA ALA A 60 17.77 -3.04 15.70
C ALA A 60 18.82 -2.89 14.58
N LEU A 61 18.75 -1.83 13.77
CA LEU A 61 19.73 -1.55 12.71
C LEU A 61 21.12 -1.23 13.28
N LYS A 62 21.22 -0.61 14.46
CA LYS A 62 22.52 -0.35 15.11
C LYS A 62 23.24 -1.66 15.47
N GLU A 63 22.50 -2.69 15.88
CA GLU A 63 23.08 -4.00 16.22
C GLU A 63 23.63 -4.76 14.98
N SER A 64 23.24 -4.37 13.74
CA SER A 64 23.78 -4.95 12.50
C SER A 64 25.18 -4.44 12.12
N GLY A 65 25.75 -3.50 12.89
CA GLY A 65 27.05 -2.90 12.59
C GLY A 65 27.05 -2.05 11.31
N GLY A 66 25.88 -1.58 10.88
CA GLY A 66 25.73 -0.70 9.72
C GLY A 66 25.75 -1.41 8.37
N ARG A 67 25.69 -2.75 8.34
CA ARG A 67 25.52 -3.51 7.08
C ARG A 67 24.03 -3.74 6.84
N ILE A 68 23.56 -3.40 5.64
CA ILE A 68 22.23 -3.78 5.16
C ILE A 68 22.39 -5.07 4.35
N THR A 69 21.88 -6.17 4.90
CA THR A 69 21.78 -7.47 4.22
C THR A 69 20.30 -7.83 4.04
N GLU A 70 20.00 -9.04 3.56
CA GLU A 70 18.64 -9.59 3.51
C GLU A 70 17.90 -9.53 4.86
N ARG A 71 18.63 -9.66 5.97
CA ARG A 71 18.03 -9.67 7.31
C ARG A 71 17.51 -8.31 7.77
N GLU A 72 18.08 -7.23 7.24
CA GLU A 72 17.70 -5.86 7.62
C GLU A 72 16.60 -5.30 6.71
N ALA A 73 16.26 -5.99 5.62
CA ALA A 73 15.30 -5.52 4.64
C ALA A 73 13.94 -5.18 5.27
N ASP A 74 13.42 -6.11 6.07
CA ASP A 74 12.15 -5.92 6.75
C ASP A 74 12.22 -4.87 7.88
N ILE A 75 13.34 -4.73 8.58
CA ILE A 75 13.56 -3.67 9.56
C ILE A 75 13.55 -2.30 8.87
N CYS A 76 14.19 -2.16 7.71
CA CYS A 76 14.16 -0.94 6.92
C CYS A 76 12.75 -0.63 6.42
N TYR A 77 12.01 -1.63 5.94
CA TYR A 77 10.61 -1.45 5.54
C TYR A 77 9.73 -0.99 6.70
N TYR A 78 9.82 -1.62 7.87
CA TYR A 78 9.05 -1.20 9.05
C TYR A 78 9.47 0.18 9.56
N LYS A 79 10.76 0.51 9.53
CA LYS A 79 11.26 1.84 9.85
C LYS A 79 10.68 2.90 8.91
N ALA A 80 10.70 2.65 7.59
CA ALA A 80 10.13 3.58 6.61
C ALA A 80 8.63 3.75 6.80
N THR A 81 7.92 2.66 7.12
CA THR A 81 6.49 2.69 7.44
C THR A 81 6.24 3.55 8.68
N ALA A 82 6.99 3.37 9.76
CA ALA A 82 6.89 4.19 10.96
C ALA A 82 7.17 5.68 10.67
N GLN A 83 8.21 5.98 9.88
CA GLN A 83 8.53 7.35 9.45
C GLN A 83 7.38 7.98 8.66
N TYR A 84 6.81 7.24 7.72
CA TYR A 84 5.66 7.73 6.94
C TYR A 84 4.43 7.97 7.84
N ARG A 85 4.14 7.08 8.80
CA ARG A 85 3.06 7.27 9.78
C ARG A 85 3.30 8.43 10.76
N LEU A 86 4.55 8.87 10.91
CA LEU A 86 4.95 10.07 11.66
C LEU A 86 4.96 11.35 10.80
N ASP A 87 4.39 11.30 9.58
CA ASP A 87 4.43 12.41 8.62
C ASP A 87 5.86 12.87 8.27
N GLN A 88 6.77 11.91 8.12
CA GLN A 88 8.16 12.13 7.71
C GLN A 88 8.45 11.51 6.32
N PRO A 89 7.75 11.95 5.26
CA PRO A 89 7.84 11.32 3.94
C PRO A 89 9.25 11.34 3.34
N GLY A 90 10.01 12.43 3.56
CA GLY A 90 11.40 12.50 3.09
C GLY A 90 12.33 11.47 3.75
N ALA A 91 12.17 11.25 5.06
CA ALA A 91 12.96 10.29 5.80
C ALA A 91 12.57 8.83 5.47
N ALA A 92 11.27 8.60 5.23
CA ALA A 92 10.75 7.32 4.77
C ALA A 92 11.31 6.96 3.39
N LEU A 93 11.25 7.89 2.42
CA LEU A 93 11.80 7.70 1.08
C LEU A 93 13.30 7.42 1.12
N ALA A 94 14.09 8.18 1.92
CA ALA A 94 15.53 7.92 2.07
C ALA A 94 15.83 6.51 2.63
N THR A 95 15.01 6.02 3.57
CA THR A 95 15.13 4.66 4.10
C THR A 95 14.75 3.61 3.04
N LEU A 96 13.74 3.88 2.19
CA LEU A 96 13.32 2.98 1.12
C LEU A 96 14.30 2.95 -0.05
N ASP A 97 14.88 4.08 -0.42
CA ASP A 97 15.93 4.13 -1.45
C ASP A 97 17.15 3.32 -1.00
N SER A 98 17.53 3.48 0.28
CA SER A 98 18.57 2.63 0.88
C SER A 98 18.19 1.15 0.84
N LEU A 99 16.92 0.78 1.01
CA LEU A 99 16.47 -0.62 0.94
C LEU A 99 16.59 -1.19 -0.47
N VAL A 100 16.12 -0.46 -1.49
CA VAL A 100 16.10 -0.91 -2.90
C VAL A 100 17.50 -1.01 -3.49
N ASP A 101 18.46 -0.19 -3.03
CA ASP A 101 19.86 -0.28 -3.44
C ASP A 101 20.48 -1.66 -3.10
N TYR A 102 20.05 -2.29 -2.00
CA TYR A 102 20.51 -3.63 -1.58
C TYR A 102 19.58 -4.76 -2.03
N HIS A 103 18.27 -4.53 -2.03
CA HIS A 103 17.24 -5.49 -2.47
C HIS A 103 16.51 -4.93 -3.67
N LYS A 104 17.13 -5.11 -4.83
CA LYS A 104 16.52 -4.69 -6.10
C LYS A 104 15.17 -5.38 -6.25
N ASN A 105 14.16 -4.60 -6.64
CA ASN A 105 12.81 -5.07 -6.92
C ASN A 105 12.09 -5.65 -5.69
N ASP A 106 12.15 -4.98 -4.53
CA ASP A 106 11.24 -5.27 -3.42
C ASP A 106 9.86 -4.63 -3.70
N ALA A 107 8.88 -5.46 -4.06
CA ALA A 107 7.53 -5.00 -4.38
C ALA A 107 6.88 -4.19 -3.25
N LYS A 108 7.14 -4.53 -1.98
CA LYS A 108 6.55 -3.82 -0.83
C LYS A 108 7.20 -2.45 -0.67
N ALA A 109 8.51 -2.36 -0.89
CA ALA A 109 9.23 -1.10 -0.84
C ALA A 109 8.74 -0.13 -1.94
N SER A 110 8.63 -0.62 -3.19
CA SER A 110 8.12 0.18 -4.32
C SER A 110 6.66 0.59 -4.10
N PHE A 111 5.83 -0.28 -3.52
CA PHE A 111 4.44 0.06 -3.18
C PHE A 111 4.39 1.21 -2.17
N LEU A 112 5.16 1.12 -1.08
CA LEU A 112 5.21 2.16 -0.06
C LEU A 112 5.76 3.50 -0.61
N LYS A 113 6.73 3.47 -1.52
CA LYS A 113 7.16 4.68 -2.25
C LYS A 113 6.01 5.28 -3.05
N GLY A 114 5.25 4.43 -3.75
CA GLY A 114 4.04 4.79 -4.47
C GLY A 114 3.02 5.52 -3.61
N MET A 115 2.68 4.96 -2.45
CA MET A 115 1.80 5.60 -1.45
C MET A 115 2.32 6.96 -0.99
N ILE A 116 3.59 7.05 -0.61
CA ILE A 116 4.20 8.31 -0.14
C ILE A 116 4.15 9.36 -1.26
N TYR A 117 4.42 8.97 -2.50
CA TYR A 117 4.32 9.87 -3.64
C TYR A 117 2.90 10.31 -3.94
N ALA A 118 1.91 9.42 -3.77
CA ALA A 118 0.51 9.74 -3.92
C ALA A 118 0.09 10.81 -2.90
N ASP A 119 0.36 10.56 -1.62
CA ASP A 119 0.04 11.49 -0.51
C ASP A 119 0.76 12.83 -0.61
N THR A 120 1.96 12.86 -1.20
CA THR A 120 2.72 14.09 -1.39
C THR A 120 2.46 14.78 -2.75
N GLY A 121 1.43 14.35 -3.49
CA GLY A 121 1.00 14.96 -4.74
C GLY A 121 1.96 14.76 -5.92
N LYS A 122 2.92 13.83 -5.82
CA LYS A 122 3.90 13.54 -6.87
C LYS A 122 3.34 12.48 -7.82
N ALA A 123 2.32 12.89 -8.56
CA ALA A 123 1.43 12.00 -9.32
C ALA A 123 2.16 10.97 -10.20
N GLN A 124 3.06 11.41 -11.08
CA GLN A 124 3.77 10.48 -11.98
C GLN A 124 4.67 9.50 -11.21
N LYS A 125 5.35 9.98 -10.16
CA LYS A 125 6.20 9.11 -9.33
C LYS A 125 5.38 8.08 -8.56
N ALA A 126 4.17 8.43 -8.15
CA ALA A 126 3.23 7.50 -7.53
C ALA A 126 2.85 6.39 -8.52
N TYR A 127 2.42 6.77 -9.73
CA TYR A 127 2.10 5.81 -10.79
C TYR A 127 3.26 4.87 -11.10
N ASP A 128 4.47 5.41 -11.34
CA ASP A 128 5.63 4.61 -11.71
C ASP A 128 6.01 3.61 -10.62
N ALA A 129 6.03 4.04 -9.35
CA ALA A 129 6.42 3.18 -8.22
C ALA A 129 5.36 2.11 -7.91
N LEU A 130 4.06 2.45 -8.00
CA LEU A 130 2.99 1.47 -7.84
C LEU A 130 2.99 0.45 -8.98
N LYS A 131 3.24 0.91 -10.22
CA LYS A 131 3.35 0.03 -11.38
C LYS A 131 4.49 -0.97 -11.20
N GLU A 132 5.66 -0.49 -10.80
CA GLU A 132 6.83 -1.33 -10.51
C GLU A 132 6.52 -2.38 -9.43
N ALA A 133 5.85 -1.98 -8.35
CA ALA A 133 5.44 -2.89 -7.29
C ALA A 133 4.53 -4.02 -7.80
N CYS A 134 3.56 -3.68 -8.64
CA CYS A 134 2.61 -4.61 -9.21
C CYS A 134 3.23 -5.54 -10.29
N GLU A 135 4.14 -5.03 -11.11
CA GLU A 135 4.89 -5.83 -12.09
C GLU A 135 5.86 -6.81 -11.42
N THR A 136 6.38 -6.42 -10.26
CA THR A 136 7.26 -7.25 -9.44
C THR A 136 6.49 -8.37 -8.73
N SER A 137 5.37 -8.06 -8.06
CA SER A 137 4.59 -9.06 -7.33
C SER A 137 3.74 -9.94 -8.24
N LYS A 138 3.17 -9.36 -9.31
CA LYS A 138 2.17 -9.97 -10.20
C LYS A 138 0.90 -10.46 -9.49
N GLU A 139 0.66 -9.98 -8.27
CA GLU A 139 -0.51 -10.34 -7.46
C GLU A 139 -1.67 -9.38 -7.74
N ASN A 140 -2.86 -9.91 -8.02
CA ASN A 140 -4.06 -9.10 -8.29
C ASN A 140 -4.36 -8.11 -7.16
N GLU A 141 -4.23 -8.54 -5.89
CA GLU A 141 -4.45 -7.70 -4.71
C GLU A 141 -3.55 -6.45 -4.71
N MET A 142 -2.32 -6.55 -5.22
CA MET A 142 -1.40 -5.41 -5.31
C MET A 142 -1.91 -4.37 -6.32
N TYR A 143 -2.40 -4.82 -7.49
CA TYR A 143 -2.99 -3.93 -8.49
C TYR A 143 -4.27 -3.26 -7.97
N GLU A 144 -5.12 -4.01 -7.29
CA GLU A 144 -6.35 -3.49 -6.68
C GLU A 144 -6.03 -2.40 -5.65
N ASN A 145 -5.08 -2.67 -4.75
CA ASN A 145 -4.65 -1.71 -3.74
C ASN A 145 -4.02 -0.45 -4.34
N ALA A 146 -3.14 -0.58 -5.34
CA ALA A 146 -2.55 0.56 -6.03
C ALA A 146 -3.59 1.45 -6.71
N TYR A 147 -4.58 0.85 -7.39
CA TYR A 147 -5.66 1.59 -8.04
C TYR A 147 -6.48 2.39 -7.02
N MET A 148 -6.78 1.79 -5.87
CA MET A 148 -7.49 2.47 -4.78
C MET A 148 -6.70 3.62 -4.17
N ASP A 149 -5.40 3.43 -3.92
CA ASP A 149 -4.54 4.47 -3.35
C ASP A 149 -4.46 5.70 -4.27
N LEU A 150 -4.39 5.50 -5.59
CA LEU A 150 -4.42 6.60 -6.56
C LEU A 150 -5.75 7.38 -6.50
N ILE A 151 -6.90 6.68 -6.41
CA ILE A 151 -8.20 7.33 -6.29
C ILE A 151 -8.33 8.08 -4.96
N ALA A 152 -7.89 7.47 -3.85
CA ALA A 152 -7.94 8.07 -2.53
C ALA A 152 -7.09 9.36 -2.46
N ALA A 153 -5.93 9.37 -3.14
CA ALA A 153 -5.09 10.54 -3.29
C ALA A 153 -5.60 11.57 -4.33
N SER A 154 -6.80 11.36 -4.90
CA SER A 154 -7.39 12.19 -5.96
C SER A 154 -6.53 12.30 -7.23
N LEU A 155 -5.66 11.32 -7.48
CA LEU A 155 -4.83 11.20 -8.68
C LEU A 155 -5.62 10.46 -9.78
N LEU A 156 -6.74 11.06 -10.20
CA LEU A 156 -7.76 10.39 -11.02
C LEU A 156 -7.25 10.05 -12.43
N GLU A 157 -6.41 10.91 -13.03
CA GLU A 157 -5.77 10.63 -14.32
C GLU A 157 -4.82 9.43 -14.23
N GLN A 158 -4.01 9.35 -13.17
CA GLN A 158 -3.12 8.22 -12.93
C GLN A 158 -3.90 6.96 -12.65
N ALA A 159 -5.00 7.04 -11.89
CA ALA A 159 -5.88 5.88 -11.67
C ALA A 159 -6.46 5.35 -12.99
N GLU A 160 -6.92 6.21 -13.91
CA GLU A 160 -7.39 5.76 -15.22
C GLU A 160 -6.29 5.09 -16.05
N GLN A 161 -5.08 5.67 -16.08
CA GLN A 161 -3.93 5.05 -16.74
C GLN A 161 -3.57 3.70 -16.09
N PHE A 162 -3.63 3.63 -14.76
CA PHE A 162 -3.30 2.44 -13.99
C PHE A 162 -4.31 1.32 -14.25
N PHE A 163 -5.59 1.67 -14.38
CA PHE A 163 -6.62 0.71 -14.72
C PHE A 163 -6.25 -0.05 -16.00
N GLU A 164 -5.72 0.61 -17.03
CA GLU A 164 -5.42 -0.05 -18.31
C GLU A 164 -4.39 -1.18 -18.19
N ILE A 165 -3.43 -1.07 -17.28
CA ILE A 165 -2.40 -2.10 -17.07
C ILE A 165 -2.82 -3.23 -16.12
N MET A 166 -3.93 -3.10 -15.40
CA MET A 166 -4.36 -4.12 -14.44
C MET A 166 -4.74 -5.44 -15.14
N PRO A 167 -4.45 -6.60 -14.53
CA PRO A 167 -4.96 -7.90 -14.97
C PRO A 167 -6.49 -7.93 -15.07
N SER A 168 -7.03 -8.76 -15.96
CA SER A 168 -8.48 -8.92 -16.15
C SER A 168 -9.23 -9.27 -14.87
N GLU A 169 -8.64 -10.12 -14.05
CA GLU A 169 -9.16 -10.62 -12.79
C GLU A 169 -9.25 -9.48 -11.78
N ALA A 170 -8.16 -8.70 -11.62
CA ALA A 170 -8.16 -7.51 -10.78
C ALA A 170 -9.17 -6.45 -11.25
N LYS A 171 -9.31 -6.24 -12.57
CA LYS A 171 -10.30 -5.32 -13.15
C LYS A 171 -11.76 -5.74 -12.88
N ALA A 172 -11.98 -7.05 -12.68
CA ALA A 172 -13.30 -7.63 -12.49
C ALA A 172 -13.68 -7.78 -11.01
N SER A 173 -12.78 -7.48 -10.07
CA SER A 173 -13.10 -7.56 -8.65
C SER A 173 -14.18 -6.53 -8.28
N GLU A 174 -15.05 -6.91 -7.35
CA GLU A 174 -16.14 -6.05 -6.85
C GLU A 174 -15.61 -4.68 -6.42
N GLN A 175 -14.49 -4.70 -5.69
CA GLN A 175 -13.85 -3.51 -5.13
C GLN A 175 -13.41 -2.55 -6.23
N VAL A 176 -12.74 -3.03 -7.29
CA VAL A 176 -12.28 -2.19 -8.39
C VAL A 176 -13.45 -1.64 -9.20
N LEU A 177 -14.48 -2.45 -9.45
CA LEU A 177 -15.67 -2.00 -10.17
C LEU A 177 -16.40 -0.89 -9.41
N ARG A 178 -16.55 -1.02 -8.09
CA ARG A 178 -17.13 0.04 -7.25
C ARG A 178 -16.28 1.31 -7.28
N GLN A 179 -14.96 1.16 -7.22
CA GLN A 179 -14.02 2.29 -7.29
C GLN A 179 -14.02 2.98 -8.67
N ARG A 180 -14.36 2.28 -9.76
CA ARG A 180 -14.58 2.94 -11.06
C ARG A 180 -15.76 3.90 -11.04
N VAL A 181 -16.85 3.56 -10.35
CA VAL A 181 -18.01 4.46 -10.19
C VAL A 181 -17.56 5.71 -9.46
N LEU A 182 -16.93 5.54 -8.29
CA LEU A 182 -16.44 6.63 -7.45
C LEU A 182 -15.43 7.53 -8.19
N LEU A 183 -14.53 6.95 -8.99
CA LEU A 183 -13.58 7.72 -9.82
C LEU A 183 -14.33 8.68 -10.74
N TYR A 184 -15.32 8.19 -11.49
CA TYR A 184 -16.04 9.02 -12.45
C TYR A 184 -16.96 10.05 -11.78
N GLU A 185 -17.52 9.73 -10.62
CA GLU A 185 -18.22 10.71 -9.79
C GLU A 185 -17.29 11.84 -9.31
N LYS A 186 -16.09 11.50 -8.82
CA LYS A 186 -15.08 12.51 -8.42
C LYS A 186 -14.64 13.39 -9.59
N LYS A 187 -14.68 12.87 -10.83
CA LYS A 187 -14.45 13.64 -12.07
C LYS A 187 -15.70 14.43 -12.53
N ALA A 188 -16.85 14.28 -11.88
CA ALA A 188 -18.15 14.76 -12.32
C ALA A 188 -18.57 14.28 -13.73
N ASP A 189 -18.00 13.16 -14.20
CA ASP A 189 -18.38 12.50 -15.45
C ASP A 189 -19.51 11.52 -15.16
N TYR A 190 -20.71 12.06 -14.87
CA TYR A 190 -21.87 11.28 -14.43
C TYR A 190 -22.29 10.23 -15.47
N LYS A 191 -22.03 10.48 -16.77
CA LYS A 191 -22.31 9.51 -17.82
C LYS A 191 -21.43 8.27 -17.68
N LYS A 192 -20.12 8.43 -17.49
CA LYS A 192 -19.23 7.29 -17.26
C LYS A 192 -19.44 6.64 -15.90
N ALA A 193 -19.79 7.42 -14.87
CA ALA A 193 -20.16 6.87 -13.57
C ALA A 193 -21.38 5.95 -13.71
N TYR A 194 -22.43 6.39 -14.41
CA TYR A 194 -23.63 5.60 -14.69
C TYR A 194 -23.30 4.32 -15.46
N ASP A 195 -22.47 4.41 -16.51
CA ASP A 195 -22.07 3.24 -17.30
C ASP A 195 -21.24 2.24 -16.47
N ALA A 196 -20.36 2.74 -15.59
CA ALA A 196 -19.60 1.92 -14.66
C ALA A 196 -20.51 1.23 -13.63
N ALA A 197 -21.51 1.94 -13.10
CA ALA A 197 -22.47 1.41 -12.12
C ALA A 197 -23.37 0.33 -12.75
N MET A 198 -23.84 0.55 -13.99
CA MET A 198 -24.55 -0.48 -14.76
C MET A 198 -23.69 -1.73 -14.99
N LYS A 199 -22.40 -1.55 -15.28
CA LYS A 199 -21.46 -2.69 -15.42
C LYS A 199 -21.27 -3.43 -14.10
N PHE A 200 -21.23 -2.72 -12.97
CA PHE A 200 -21.18 -3.32 -11.63
C PHE A 200 -22.43 -4.18 -11.37
N LEU A 201 -23.64 -3.64 -11.54
CA LEU A 201 -24.88 -4.37 -11.29
C LEU A 201 -25.10 -5.58 -12.22
N LYS A 202 -24.48 -5.59 -13.41
CA LYS A 202 -24.49 -6.80 -14.25
C LYS A 202 -23.87 -8.01 -13.54
N GLN A 203 -22.89 -7.78 -12.66
CA GLN A 203 -22.21 -8.83 -11.89
C GLN A 203 -22.81 -9.00 -10.49
N TYR A 204 -23.27 -7.90 -9.88
CA TYR A 204 -23.83 -7.85 -8.53
C TYR A 204 -25.26 -7.30 -8.55
N PRO A 205 -26.23 -7.99 -9.17
CA PRO A 205 -27.58 -7.44 -9.41
C PRO A 205 -28.39 -7.18 -8.14
N GLN A 206 -27.99 -7.76 -7.01
CA GLN A 206 -28.67 -7.62 -5.71
C GLN A 206 -28.06 -6.50 -4.84
N ASP A 207 -27.10 -5.74 -5.34
CA ASP A 207 -26.49 -4.63 -4.59
C ASP A 207 -27.44 -3.42 -4.57
N GLU A 208 -28.23 -3.31 -3.51
CA GLU A 208 -29.23 -2.24 -3.33
C GLU A 208 -28.58 -0.84 -3.32
N ASP A 209 -27.41 -0.71 -2.68
CA ASP A 209 -26.65 0.54 -2.64
C ASP A 209 -26.31 1.05 -4.06
N MET A 210 -25.86 0.16 -4.95
CA MET A 210 -25.55 0.52 -6.33
C MET A 210 -26.82 0.75 -7.16
N GLN A 211 -27.94 0.10 -6.85
CA GLN A 211 -29.23 0.41 -7.50
C GLN A 211 -29.67 1.85 -7.18
N GLU A 212 -29.61 2.25 -5.91
CA GLU A 212 -29.89 3.63 -5.50
C GLU A 212 -28.92 4.63 -6.15
N GLU A 213 -27.64 4.27 -6.23
CA GLU A 213 -26.62 5.08 -6.88
C GLU A 213 -26.91 5.30 -8.37
N ILE A 214 -27.42 4.29 -9.08
CA ILE A 214 -27.81 4.43 -10.48
C ILE A 214 -28.97 5.42 -10.66
N ASP A 215 -29.97 5.37 -9.79
CA ASP A 215 -31.09 6.33 -9.83
C ASP A 215 -30.59 7.76 -9.59
N PHE A 216 -29.67 7.93 -8.64
CA PHE A 216 -28.98 9.19 -8.38
C PHE A 216 -28.17 9.68 -9.59
N LEU A 217 -27.38 8.82 -10.23
CA LEU A 217 -26.56 9.17 -11.39
C LEU A 217 -27.43 9.52 -12.60
N LYS A 218 -28.51 8.78 -12.82
CA LYS A 218 -29.47 9.02 -13.91
C LYS A 218 -30.11 10.39 -13.83
N SER A 219 -30.33 10.92 -12.61
CA SER A 219 -30.88 12.26 -12.41
C SER A 219 -29.92 13.40 -12.81
N ARG A 220 -28.65 13.09 -13.10
CA ARG A 220 -27.59 14.04 -13.48
C ARG A 220 -27.10 13.93 -14.92
N LEU A 221 -27.72 13.05 -15.72
CA LEU A 221 -27.45 12.92 -17.16
C LEU A 221 -28.28 13.93 -17.95
#